data_AF-A0A354P9C3-F1
#
_entry.id   AF-A0A354P9C3-F1
#
_cell.length_a   1.000
_cell.length_b   1.000
_cell.length_c   1.000
_cell.angle_alpha   90.00
_cell.angle_beta   90.00
_cell.angle_gamma   90.00
#
_symmetry.space_group_name_H-M   'P 1'
#
loop_
_entity.id
_entity.type
_entity.pdbx_description
1 polymer ?
#
loop_
_entity_poly.entity_id
_entity_poly.type
_entity_poly.pdbx_seq_one_letter_code
_entity_poly.pdbx_strand_id
1 'polypeptide(L)'
;MKRVLSSVTRALLSSLTRRHSITTQSEGFHSMPVTLLPLTQKLTIADIVAHARSGSDCPEKILVADTYVENSEQWTALPGGWQTEVDGLTIINVDHHAPVPRMQRPISSGNLAMDYVRAHGVASDALVLINHCDCDSIVSSSILLGEVQPDDDLSQAVIAADHSGAENHIADHLQPLEALRDLVLSQQTLRQLVAGESVVDTVRELWQQRVSERHQWQAKIDQPGMVHWTNKVALIESAQRIPAELLTGLLPQADLILTAYPANSPGQIPQSENKWIMKVRLGQAAAGRFTLESLAVRSLDPAFGGRWNAGSNNRGGGTTIPPKRYASLLAQNIAAS
;
A
#
# COMPACT_ATOMS: atom_id res chain seq x y z
N MET A 1 9.09 -34.12 11.76
CA MET A 1 8.08 -33.93 10.70
C MET A 1 8.40 -32.72 9.83
N LYS A 2 9.59 -32.74 9.20
CA LYS A 2 10.06 -31.75 8.22
C LYS A 2 10.23 -32.51 6.91
N ARG A 3 9.48 -32.17 5.87
CA ARG A 3 9.56 -32.60 4.44
C ARG A 3 8.16 -32.89 3.88
N VAL A 4 7.35 -31.87 3.62
CA VAL A 4 6.27 -31.95 2.59
C VAL A 4 6.03 -30.58 1.92
N LEU A 5 6.29 -29.44 2.59
CA LEU A 5 5.88 -28.13 2.08
C LEU A 5 6.85 -27.40 1.12
N SER A 6 7.90 -28.04 0.60
CA SER A 6 8.89 -27.36 -0.27
C SER A 6 8.88 -27.76 -1.76
N SER A 7 8.00 -28.68 -2.18
CA SER A 7 7.96 -29.13 -3.59
C SER A 7 6.92 -28.38 -4.44
N VAL A 8 5.82 -27.91 -3.84
CA VAL A 8 4.72 -27.27 -4.59
C VAL A 8 5.09 -25.88 -5.09
N THR A 9 5.83 -25.10 -4.30
CA THR A 9 6.25 -23.73 -4.68
C THR A 9 7.36 -23.70 -5.74
N ARG A 10 8.14 -24.79 -5.88
CA ARG A 10 9.19 -24.90 -6.92
C ARG A 10 8.66 -25.42 -8.25
N ALA A 11 7.60 -26.22 -8.25
CA ALA A 11 7.04 -26.80 -9.46
C ALA A 11 6.31 -25.76 -10.34
N LEU A 12 5.66 -24.75 -9.72
CA LEU A 12 4.96 -23.66 -10.43
C LEU A 12 5.92 -22.67 -11.11
N LEU A 13 7.08 -22.42 -10.52
CA LEU A 13 8.10 -21.52 -11.10
C LEU A 13 8.84 -22.16 -12.30
N SER A 14 8.85 -23.49 -12.43
CA SER A 14 9.52 -24.18 -13.56
C SER A 14 8.62 -24.43 -14.77
N SER A 15 7.29 -24.32 -14.65
CA SER A 15 6.37 -24.55 -15.78
C SER A 15 6.07 -23.29 -16.61
N LEU A 16 6.48 -22.11 -16.13
CA LEU A 16 6.21 -20.81 -16.78
C LEU A 16 7.25 -20.41 -17.85
N THR A 17 8.23 -21.26 -18.17
CA THR A 17 9.27 -20.96 -19.19
C THR A 17 9.03 -21.57 -20.57
N ARG A 18 7.83 -22.11 -20.88
CA ARG A 18 7.47 -22.48 -22.26
C ARG A 18 6.99 -21.27 -23.06
N ARG A 19 7.95 -20.58 -23.69
CA ARG A 19 7.72 -19.63 -24.79
C ARG A 19 6.85 -20.27 -25.86
N HIS A 20 5.58 -19.86 -25.94
CA HIS A 20 4.81 -19.96 -27.17
C HIS A 20 4.96 -18.62 -27.88
N SER A 21 5.69 -18.64 -28.99
CA SER A 21 5.76 -17.52 -29.93
C SER A 21 4.40 -17.40 -30.61
N ILE A 22 3.53 -16.54 -30.07
CA ILE A 22 2.33 -16.09 -30.78
C ILE A 22 2.73 -14.83 -31.53
N THR A 23 2.97 -14.99 -32.82
CA THR A 23 3.14 -13.88 -33.77
C THR A 23 1.77 -13.24 -33.99
N THR A 24 1.44 -12.22 -33.21
CA THR A 24 0.33 -11.32 -33.52
C THR A 24 0.89 -10.09 -34.23
N GLN A 25 0.38 -9.86 -35.44
CA GLN A 25 0.63 -8.64 -36.20
C GLN A 25 0.07 -7.47 -35.38
N SER A 26 0.95 -6.58 -34.91
CA SER A 26 0.58 -5.41 -34.14
C SER A 26 0.22 -4.26 -35.08
N GLU A 27 -1.07 -4.10 -35.36
CA GLU A 27 -1.61 -2.80 -35.75
C GLU A 27 -1.63 -1.91 -34.49
N GLY A 28 -0.90 -0.78 -34.55
CA GLY A 28 -1.03 0.39 -33.68
C GLY A 28 -1.16 0.16 -32.16
N PHE A 29 -0.08 -0.22 -31.46
CA PHE A 29 -0.02 -0.02 -30.01
C PHE A 29 0.10 1.48 -29.72
N HIS A 30 -1.03 2.14 -29.44
CA HIS A 30 -0.99 3.33 -28.61
C HIS A 30 -0.38 2.93 -27.26
N SER A 31 0.71 3.59 -26.85
CA SER A 31 1.36 3.33 -25.57
C SER A 31 0.32 3.44 -24.46
N MET A 32 0.26 2.45 -23.56
CA MET A 32 -0.65 2.53 -22.42
C MET A 32 -0.34 3.81 -21.64
N PRO A 33 -1.36 4.62 -21.31
CA PRO A 33 -1.15 5.89 -20.63
C PRO A 33 -0.78 5.73 -19.14
N VAL A 34 -0.65 4.50 -18.64
CA VAL A 34 -0.06 4.20 -17.33
C VAL A 34 1.31 3.56 -17.48
N THR A 35 2.31 4.11 -16.81
CA THR A 35 3.61 3.46 -16.65
C THR A 35 3.86 3.05 -15.20
N LEU A 36 4.24 1.79 -15.02
CA LEU A 36 4.68 1.25 -13.75
C LEU A 36 6.18 1.53 -13.53
N LEU A 37 6.48 2.45 -12.62
CA LEU A 37 7.84 2.78 -12.20
C LEU A 37 8.45 1.69 -11.30
N PRO A 38 9.79 1.63 -11.18
CA PRO A 38 10.43 0.80 -10.17
C PRO A 38 9.99 1.17 -8.75
N LEU A 39 9.97 0.18 -7.86
CA LEU A 39 9.67 0.39 -6.45
C LEU A 39 10.68 1.34 -5.80
N THR A 40 10.19 2.49 -5.34
CA THR A 40 10.94 3.46 -4.56
C THR A 40 10.09 3.99 -3.41
N GLN A 41 10.74 4.51 -2.38
CA GLN A 41 10.02 5.09 -1.23
C GLN A 41 9.47 6.47 -1.52
N LYS A 42 10.15 7.21 -2.40
CA LYS A 42 9.81 8.55 -2.84
C LYS A 42 10.35 8.75 -4.25
N LEU A 43 9.68 9.60 -5.02
CA LEU A 43 10.15 10.09 -6.30
C LEU A 43 10.65 11.53 -6.14
N THR A 44 11.59 11.93 -6.99
CA THR A 44 11.95 13.33 -7.18
C THR A 44 11.37 13.84 -8.50
N ILE A 45 11.29 15.17 -8.66
CA ILE A 45 10.96 15.79 -9.95
C ILE A 45 11.92 15.30 -11.04
N ALA A 46 13.21 15.17 -10.73
CA ALA A 46 14.21 14.70 -11.68
C ALA A 46 13.91 13.28 -12.18
N ASP A 47 13.47 12.37 -11.29
CA ASP A 47 13.07 11.01 -11.67
C ASP A 47 11.88 11.02 -12.64
N ILE A 48 10.88 11.86 -12.34
CA ILE A 48 9.66 12.00 -13.15
C ILE A 48 9.99 12.54 -14.54
N VAL A 49 10.76 13.64 -14.61
CA VAL A 49 11.16 14.28 -15.86
C VAL A 49 12.06 13.37 -16.69
N ALA A 50 13.02 12.69 -16.07
CA ALA A 50 13.89 11.74 -16.75
C ALA A 50 13.09 10.58 -17.35
N HIS A 51 12.09 10.07 -16.63
CA HIS A 51 11.21 9.02 -17.13
C HIS A 51 10.36 9.50 -18.31
N ALA A 52 9.66 10.62 -18.17
CA ALA A 52 8.79 11.17 -19.23
C ALA A 52 9.56 11.47 -20.52
N ARG A 53 10.79 11.99 -20.42
CA ARG A 53 11.65 12.31 -21.57
C ARG A 53 12.36 11.11 -22.19
N SER A 54 12.31 9.94 -21.55
CA SER A 54 12.88 8.72 -22.12
C SER A 54 12.00 8.10 -23.21
N GLY A 55 10.74 8.51 -23.29
CA GLY A 55 9.79 8.10 -24.34
C GLY A 55 9.95 8.89 -25.63
N SER A 56 9.42 8.34 -26.73
CA SER A 56 9.41 8.98 -28.06
C SER A 56 8.57 10.24 -28.11
N ASP A 57 7.49 10.28 -27.31
CA ASP A 57 6.53 11.38 -27.21
C ASP A 57 6.45 11.83 -25.75
N CYS A 58 7.01 13.00 -25.45
CA CYS A 58 6.93 13.57 -24.11
C CYS A 58 5.55 14.23 -23.94
N PRO A 59 4.72 13.80 -22.99
CA PRO A 59 3.43 14.42 -22.73
C PRO A 59 3.63 15.81 -22.13
N GLU A 60 2.68 16.71 -22.33
CA GLU A 60 2.66 18.01 -21.64
C GLU A 60 2.25 17.87 -20.16
N LYS A 61 1.50 16.81 -19.83
CA LYS A 61 0.95 16.56 -18.49
C LYS A 61 1.34 15.18 -17.97
N ILE A 62 1.80 15.15 -16.73
CA ILE A 62 2.16 13.93 -16.00
C ILE A 62 1.39 13.90 -14.68
N LEU A 63 0.71 12.79 -14.39
CA LEU A 63 0.09 12.54 -13.10
C LEU A 63 0.86 11.44 -12.40
N VAL A 64 1.25 11.67 -11.16
CA VAL A 64 1.89 10.67 -10.31
C VAL A 64 0.90 10.28 -9.23
N ALA A 65 0.44 9.03 -9.24
CA ALA A 65 -0.57 8.53 -8.32
C ALA A 65 0.02 7.51 -7.35
N ASP A 66 -0.46 7.56 -6.10
CA ASP A 66 -0.10 6.61 -5.04
C ASP A 66 1.42 6.43 -4.84
N THR A 67 2.14 7.54 -4.92
CA THR A 67 3.57 7.63 -4.66
C THR A 67 3.92 9.02 -4.16
N TYR A 68 4.59 9.08 -3.01
CA TYR A 68 5.08 10.35 -2.50
C TYR A 68 6.13 10.94 -3.42
N VAL A 69 5.86 12.14 -3.94
CA VAL A 69 6.87 12.97 -4.60
C VAL A 69 7.46 13.94 -3.58
N GLU A 70 8.78 13.97 -3.50
CA GLU A 70 9.52 14.76 -2.51
C GLU A 70 9.11 16.24 -2.56
N ASN A 71 8.68 16.75 -1.39
CA ASN A 71 8.24 18.14 -1.19
C ASN A 71 7.03 18.55 -2.04
N SER A 72 6.24 17.58 -2.54
CA SER A 72 5.01 17.86 -3.30
C SER A 72 4.02 18.72 -2.53
N GLU A 73 4.02 18.64 -1.21
CA GLU A 73 3.18 19.45 -0.34
C GLU A 73 3.47 20.96 -0.41
N GLN A 74 4.63 21.35 -0.95
CA GLN A 74 5.03 22.73 -1.15
C GLN A 74 4.56 23.29 -2.50
N TRP A 75 4.02 22.47 -3.39
CA TRP A 75 3.55 22.92 -4.69
C TRP A 75 2.14 23.52 -4.60
N THR A 76 1.60 23.95 -5.74
CA THR A 76 0.26 24.53 -5.79
C THR A 76 -0.78 23.47 -5.47
N ALA A 77 -1.50 23.63 -4.35
CA ALA A 77 -2.57 22.72 -3.99
C ALA A 77 -3.74 22.80 -4.98
N LEU A 78 -4.33 21.65 -5.30
CA LEU A 78 -5.57 21.53 -6.06
C LEU A 78 -6.48 20.44 -5.45
N PRO A 79 -7.76 20.36 -5.86
CA PRO A 79 -8.60 19.20 -5.54
C PRO A 79 -7.90 17.89 -5.90
N GLY A 80 -7.77 17.00 -4.91
CA GLY A 80 -7.11 15.70 -5.11
C GLY A 80 -5.58 15.70 -5.13
N GLY A 81 -4.88 16.83 -5.05
CA GLY A 81 -3.41 16.76 -5.18
C GLY A 81 -2.65 18.07 -5.05
N TRP A 82 -1.48 18.08 -5.67
CA TRP A 82 -0.59 19.23 -5.81
C TRP A 82 0.00 19.28 -7.21
N GLN A 83 0.23 20.49 -7.73
CA GLN A 83 0.72 20.74 -9.08
C GLN A 83 1.94 21.65 -9.07
N THR A 84 2.90 21.31 -9.92
CA THR A 84 4.05 22.15 -10.27
C THR A 84 4.29 22.17 -11.79
N GLU A 85 5.00 23.19 -12.26
CA GLU A 85 5.42 23.32 -13.66
C GLU A 85 6.95 23.24 -13.72
N VAL A 86 7.50 22.33 -14.53
CA VAL A 86 8.95 22.15 -14.68
C VAL A 86 9.28 21.93 -16.14
N ASP A 87 10.13 22.81 -16.70
CA ASP A 87 10.55 22.75 -18.11
C ASP A 87 9.40 22.60 -19.13
N GLY A 88 8.27 23.28 -18.88
CA GLY A 88 7.07 23.20 -19.73
C GLY A 88 6.22 21.93 -19.52
N LEU A 89 6.51 21.12 -18.51
CA LEU A 89 5.69 19.99 -18.08
C LEU A 89 4.84 20.35 -16.87
N THR A 90 3.54 20.09 -16.97
CA THR A 90 2.63 20.12 -15.84
C THR A 90 2.70 18.78 -15.10
N ILE A 91 3.19 18.80 -13.86
CA ILE A 91 3.29 17.60 -13.00
C ILE A 91 2.27 17.72 -11.87
N ILE A 92 1.40 16.72 -11.74
CA ILE A 92 0.36 16.64 -10.72
C ILE A 92 0.63 15.41 -9.86
N ASN A 93 0.72 15.57 -8.54
CA ASN A 93 0.81 14.45 -7.61
C ASN A 93 -0.53 14.22 -6.90
N VAL A 94 -1.11 13.05 -7.11
CA VAL A 94 -2.37 12.56 -6.53
C VAL A 94 -2.01 11.47 -5.53
N ASP A 95 -1.70 11.88 -4.30
CA ASP A 95 -1.03 11.04 -3.33
C ASP A 95 -1.46 11.37 -1.90
N HIS A 96 -1.74 10.34 -1.10
CA HIS A 96 -2.17 10.53 0.29
C HIS A 96 -1.00 10.48 1.30
N HIS A 97 0.24 10.30 0.85
CA HIS A 97 1.40 10.10 1.72
C HIS A 97 2.07 11.39 2.18
N ALA A 98 1.74 12.53 1.58
CA ALA A 98 2.34 13.81 1.94
C ALA A 98 2.12 14.13 3.44
N PRO A 99 3.16 14.59 4.16
CA PRO A 99 3.14 14.78 5.61
C PRO A 99 2.42 16.07 6.02
N VAL A 100 1.15 16.23 5.63
CA VAL A 100 0.33 17.41 5.92
C VAL A 100 -0.95 17.06 6.66
N PRO A 101 -1.51 17.98 7.48
CA PRO A 101 -2.72 17.72 8.25
C PRO A 101 -3.92 17.21 7.43
N ARG A 102 -4.08 17.66 6.17
CA ARG A 102 -5.19 17.23 5.32
C ARG A 102 -5.18 15.72 4.97
N MET A 103 -4.01 15.07 5.10
CA MET A 103 -3.81 13.64 4.86
C MET A 103 -3.88 12.80 6.14
N GLN A 104 -3.98 13.42 7.32
CA GLN A 104 -4.05 12.75 8.61
C GLN A 104 -5.48 12.29 8.95
N ARG A 105 -6.10 11.58 8.00
CA ARG A 105 -7.45 11.02 8.09
C ARG A 105 -7.53 9.77 7.22
N PRO A 106 -8.54 8.91 7.38
CA PRO A 106 -8.76 7.80 6.45
C PRO A 106 -9.04 8.34 5.03
N ILE A 107 -7.99 8.45 4.23
CA ILE A 107 -8.02 8.90 2.84
C ILE A 107 -6.88 8.22 2.08
N SER A 108 -7.22 7.66 0.92
CA SER A 108 -6.30 7.02 0.00
C SER A 108 -6.14 7.83 -1.29
N SER A 109 -5.15 7.47 -2.12
CA SER A 109 -4.87 8.13 -3.39
C SER A 109 -6.01 7.96 -4.38
N GLY A 110 -6.77 6.87 -4.31
CA GLY A 110 -7.99 6.65 -5.07
C GLY A 110 -9.10 7.64 -4.73
N ASN A 111 -9.29 7.98 -3.45
CA ASN A 111 -10.25 9.03 -3.07
C ASN A 111 -9.80 10.40 -3.62
N LEU A 112 -8.49 10.68 -3.57
CA LEU A 112 -7.90 11.88 -4.12
C LEU A 112 -8.04 11.96 -5.65
N ALA A 113 -7.91 10.83 -6.36
CA ALA A 113 -8.17 10.73 -7.78
C ALA A 113 -9.63 11.05 -8.13
N MET A 114 -10.59 10.59 -7.31
CA MET A 114 -12.00 10.94 -7.47
C MET A 114 -12.23 12.45 -7.31
N ASP A 115 -11.63 13.06 -6.28
CA ASP A 115 -11.72 14.51 -6.05
C ASP A 115 -11.11 15.30 -7.22
N TYR A 116 -9.98 14.84 -7.75
CA TYR A 116 -9.36 15.42 -8.94
C TYR A 116 -10.28 15.34 -10.16
N VAL A 117 -10.76 14.15 -10.52
CA VAL A 117 -11.58 13.94 -11.73
C VAL A 117 -12.91 14.69 -11.65
N ARG A 118 -13.53 14.79 -10.46
CA ARG A 118 -14.74 15.59 -10.27
C ARG A 118 -14.51 17.09 -10.52
N ALA A 119 -13.32 17.60 -10.22
CA ALA A 119 -13.00 19.03 -10.37
C ALA A 119 -12.44 19.38 -11.75
N HIS A 120 -11.67 18.46 -12.37
CA HIS A 120 -10.86 18.74 -13.55
C HIS A 120 -11.20 17.89 -14.77
N GLY A 121 -12.08 16.89 -14.61
CA GLY A 121 -12.29 15.85 -15.60
C GLY A 121 -11.16 14.81 -15.61
N VAL A 122 -11.30 13.83 -16.48
CA VAL A 122 -10.28 12.80 -16.71
C VAL A 122 -9.05 13.41 -17.36
N ALA A 123 -7.88 12.81 -17.11
CA ALA A 123 -6.61 13.26 -17.66
C ALA A 123 -6.41 12.75 -19.10
N SER A 124 -7.21 13.26 -20.04
CA SER A 124 -6.98 13.03 -21.47
C SER A 124 -5.59 13.53 -21.87
N ASP A 125 -4.86 12.75 -22.66
CA ASP A 125 -3.51 13.06 -23.18
C ASP A 125 -2.41 13.24 -22.11
N ALA A 126 -2.57 12.61 -20.95
CA ALA A 126 -1.57 12.63 -19.90
C ALA A 126 -0.90 11.26 -19.69
N LEU A 127 0.33 11.29 -19.19
CA LEU A 127 1.01 10.10 -18.68
C LEU A 127 0.71 9.96 -17.19
N VAL A 128 0.19 8.80 -16.80
CA VAL A 128 -0.02 8.42 -15.40
C VAL A 128 1.12 7.52 -14.94
N LEU A 129 1.75 7.87 -13.84
CA LEU A 129 2.85 7.14 -13.22
C LEU A 129 2.38 6.58 -11.89
N ILE A 130 2.57 5.29 -11.69
CA ILE A 130 2.39 4.59 -10.41
C ILE A 130 3.62 3.74 -10.13
N ASN A 131 3.87 3.37 -8.89
CA ASN A 131 4.98 2.47 -8.56
C ASN A 131 4.53 1.18 -7.83
N HIS A 132 3.25 1.05 -7.43
CA HIS A 132 2.64 -0.17 -6.89
C HIS A 132 1.55 -0.71 -7.84
N CYS A 133 1.10 -1.94 -7.59
CA CYS A 133 -0.03 -2.58 -8.28
C CYS A 133 -1.04 -3.16 -7.26
N ASP A 134 -1.17 -2.49 -6.12
CA ASP A 134 -2.18 -2.79 -5.13
C ASP A 134 -3.51 -2.07 -5.46
N CYS A 135 -4.49 -2.19 -4.56
CA CYS A 135 -5.82 -1.62 -4.77
C CYS A 135 -5.77 -0.10 -5.00
N ASP A 136 -4.98 0.64 -4.21
CA ASP A 136 -4.97 2.11 -4.27
C ASP A 136 -4.34 2.62 -5.58
N SER A 137 -3.17 2.10 -5.96
CA SER A 137 -2.50 2.44 -7.23
C SER A 137 -3.36 2.14 -8.46
N ILE A 138 -4.04 0.99 -8.50
CA ILE A 138 -4.82 0.58 -9.66
C ILE A 138 -6.13 1.37 -9.75
N VAL A 139 -6.83 1.56 -8.63
CA VAL A 139 -8.06 2.36 -8.61
C VAL A 139 -7.76 3.83 -8.95
N SER A 140 -6.73 4.42 -8.34
CA SER A 140 -6.36 5.82 -8.61
C SER A 140 -5.98 6.04 -10.08
N SER A 141 -5.11 5.21 -10.64
CA SER A 141 -4.70 5.36 -12.04
C SER A 141 -5.84 5.15 -13.05
N SER A 142 -6.69 4.14 -12.85
CA SER A 142 -7.85 3.89 -13.73
C SER A 142 -8.91 4.99 -13.64
N ILE A 143 -9.12 5.60 -12.47
CA ILE A 143 -10.00 6.76 -12.33
C ILE A 143 -9.43 7.98 -13.06
N LEU A 144 -8.15 8.29 -12.86
CA LEU A 144 -7.51 9.45 -13.49
C LEU A 144 -7.58 9.38 -15.02
N LEU A 145 -7.51 8.18 -15.60
CA LEU A 145 -7.65 7.96 -17.04
C LEU A 145 -9.08 7.86 -17.55
N GLY A 146 -10.06 7.79 -16.64
CA GLY A 146 -11.46 7.57 -17.02
C GLY A 146 -11.79 6.15 -17.48
N GLU A 147 -10.93 5.16 -17.19
CA GLU A 147 -11.22 3.75 -17.46
C GLU A 147 -12.38 3.23 -16.60
N VAL A 148 -12.51 3.79 -15.39
CA VAL A 148 -13.62 3.57 -14.48
C VAL A 148 -14.13 4.91 -13.95
N GLN A 149 -15.42 4.98 -13.62
CA GLN A 149 -16.01 6.20 -13.06
C GLN A 149 -15.78 6.27 -11.55
N PRO A 150 -15.59 7.47 -10.98
CA PRO A 150 -15.63 7.67 -9.54
C PRO A 150 -16.96 7.20 -8.93
N ASP A 151 -16.91 6.26 -7.98
CA ASP A 151 -18.09 5.82 -7.22
C ASP A 151 -17.75 5.50 -5.76
N ASP A 152 -18.80 5.23 -4.97
CA ASP A 152 -18.68 4.96 -3.54
C ASP A 152 -18.06 3.59 -3.25
N ASP A 153 -18.25 2.59 -4.12
CA ASP A 153 -17.72 1.23 -3.92
C ASP A 153 -16.19 1.23 -4.05
N LEU A 154 -15.65 1.91 -5.07
CA LEU A 154 -14.22 2.15 -5.24
C LEU A 154 -13.66 2.98 -4.08
N SER A 155 -14.44 3.95 -3.59
CA SER A 155 -14.04 4.80 -2.44
C SER A 155 -13.87 3.95 -1.18
N GLN A 156 -14.81 3.04 -0.91
CA GLN A 156 -14.70 2.11 0.21
C GLN A 156 -13.58 1.07 0.00
N ALA A 157 -13.34 0.65 -1.23
CA ALA A 157 -12.30 -0.34 -1.54
C ALA A 157 -10.89 0.15 -1.18
N VAL A 158 -10.53 1.37 -1.60
CA VAL A 158 -9.20 1.92 -1.29
C VAL A 158 -9.03 2.18 0.23
N ILE A 159 -10.09 2.63 0.91
CA ILE A 159 -10.08 2.76 2.37
C ILE A 159 -9.92 1.40 3.07
N ALA A 160 -10.57 0.35 2.55
CA ALA A 160 -10.42 -1.00 3.07
C ALA A 160 -8.99 -1.53 2.93
N ALA A 161 -8.36 -1.27 1.78
CA ALA A 161 -6.98 -1.65 1.49
C ALA A 161 -5.97 -0.95 2.41
N ASP A 162 -6.03 0.38 2.52
CA ASP A 162 -4.98 1.17 3.18
C ASP A 162 -5.20 1.40 4.67
N HIS A 163 -6.45 1.42 5.12
CA HIS A 163 -6.77 1.93 6.44
C HIS A 163 -7.51 0.93 7.30
N SER A 164 -8.68 0.47 6.86
CA SER A 164 -9.59 -0.23 7.77
C SER A 164 -9.29 -1.72 7.85
N GLY A 165 -8.73 -2.33 6.79
CA GLY A 165 -8.58 -3.77 6.69
C GLY A 165 -9.92 -4.51 6.64
N ALA A 166 -11.03 -3.81 6.38
CA ALA A 166 -12.36 -4.41 6.27
C ALA A 166 -12.43 -5.39 5.08
N GLU A 167 -13.41 -6.28 5.12
CA GLU A 167 -13.75 -7.09 3.94
C GLU A 167 -14.32 -6.18 2.85
N ASN A 168 -13.77 -6.29 1.65
CA ASN A 168 -14.25 -5.54 0.50
C ASN A 168 -13.87 -6.29 -0.77
N HIS A 169 -14.86 -6.60 -1.60
CA HIS A 169 -14.65 -7.46 -2.76
C HIS A 169 -13.63 -6.89 -3.76
N ILE A 170 -13.56 -5.57 -3.98
CA ILE A 170 -12.55 -4.98 -4.87
C ILE A 170 -11.17 -5.03 -4.22
N ALA A 171 -11.06 -4.58 -2.97
CA ALA A 171 -9.79 -4.56 -2.25
C ALA A 171 -9.20 -5.97 -2.09
N ASP A 172 -10.01 -6.96 -1.73
CA ASP A 172 -9.56 -8.33 -1.49
C ASP A 172 -9.13 -9.04 -2.80
N HIS A 173 -9.60 -8.59 -3.96
CA HIS A 173 -9.13 -9.09 -5.27
C HIS A 173 -7.88 -8.36 -5.78
N LEU A 174 -7.79 -7.05 -5.59
CA LEU A 174 -6.67 -6.24 -6.12
C LEU A 174 -5.44 -6.25 -5.22
N GLN A 175 -5.60 -6.21 -3.89
CA GLN A 175 -4.46 -6.13 -2.96
C GLN A 175 -3.42 -7.25 -3.17
N PRO A 176 -3.80 -8.52 -3.38
CA PRO A 176 -2.83 -9.59 -3.60
C PRO A 176 -2.02 -9.46 -4.91
N LEU A 177 -2.48 -8.67 -5.87
CA LEU A 177 -1.82 -8.49 -7.17
C LEU A 177 -0.56 -7.62 -7.08
N GLU A 178 -0.36 -6.88 -5.98
CA GLU A 178 0.83 -6.05 -5.73
C GLU A 178 2.13 -6.85 -5.96
N ALA A 179 2.15 -8.10 -5.50
CA ALA A 179 3.32 -8.97 -5.59
C ALA A 179 3.64 -9.42 -7.03
N LEU A 180 2.64 -9.45 -7.91
CA LEU A 180 2.84 -9.81 -9.32
C LEU A 180 3.41 -8.64 -10.13
N ARG A 181 3.09 -7.41 -9.74
CA ARG A 181 3.44 -6.19 -10.49
C ARG A 181 3.03 -6.26 -11.97
N ASP A 182 1.91 -6.92 -12.25
CA ASP A 182 1.34 -7.05 -13.58
C ASP A 182 0.23 -6.01 -13.75
N LEU A 183 0.58 -4.89 -14.37
CA LEU A 183 -0.32 -3.76 -14.59
C LEU A 183 -1.53 -4.13 -15.46
N VAL A 184 -1.29 -4.91 -16.52
CA VAL A 184 -2.36 -5.30 -17.47
C VAL A 184 -3.37 -6.18 -16.76
N LEU A 185 -2.89 -7.20 -16.04
CA LEU A 185 -3.75 -8.08 -15.24
C LEU A 185 -4.54 -7.30 -14.19
N SER A 186 -3.89 -6.35 -13.51
CA SER A 186 -4.52 -5.58 -12.43
C SER A 186 -5.61 -4.64 -12.94
N GLN A 187 -5.36 -3.92 -14.04
CA GLN A 187 -6.37 -3.07 -14.69
C GLN A 187 -7.52 -3.89 -15.29
N GLN A 188 -7.21 -5.02 -15.93
CA GLN A 188 -8.25 -5.93 -16.41
C GLN A 188 -9.12 -6.43 -15.26
N THR A 189 -8.51 -6.81 -14.13
CA THR A 189 -9.23 -7.27 -12.94
C THR A 189 -10.18 -6.20 -12.42
N LEU A 190 -9.71 -4.96 -12.27
CA LEU A 190 -10.56 -3.85 -11.85
C LEU A 190 -11.76 -3.65 -12.81
N ARG A 191 -11.52 -3.66 -14.13
CA ARG A 191 -12.61 -3.55 -15.12
C ARG A 191 -13.64 -4.68 -14.99
N GLN A 192 -13.19 -5.92 -14.80
CA GLN A 192 -14.06 -7.07 -14.60
C GLN A 192 -14.91 -6.93 -13.34
N LEU A 193 -14.29 -6.52 -12.22
CA LEU A 193 -15.00 -6.32 -10.96
C LEU A 193 -16.08 -5.23 -11.07
N VAL A 194 -15.75 -4.08 -11.67
CA VAL A 194 -16.70 -2.98 -11.88
C VAL A 194 -17.84 -3.38 -12.82
N ALA A 195 -17.55 -4.19 -13.84
CA ALA A 195 -18.55 -4.71 -14.78
C ALA A 195 -19.41 -5.86 -14.21
N GLY A 196 -19.10 -6.36 -13.00
CA GLY A 196 -19.74 -7.54 -12.44
C GLY A 196 -19.40 -8.85 -13.17
N GLU A 197 -18.27 -8.87 -13.88
CA GLU A 197 -17.77 -10.03 -14.62
C GLU A 197 -16.94 -10.96 -13.75
N SER A 198 -16.76 -12.19 -14.23
CA SER A 198 -15.86 -13.15 -13.57
C SER A 198 -14.40 -12.78 -13.80
N VAL A 199 -13.63 -12.72 -12.71
CA VAL A 199 -12.17 -12.59 -12.77
C VAL A 199 -11.52 -13.89 -13.26
N VAL A 200 -10.33 -13.76 -13.86
CA VAL A 200 -9.52 -14.89 -14.31
C VAL A 200 -9.08 -15.79 -13.15
N ASP A 201 -8.82 -17.06 -13.43
CA ASP A 201 -8.57 -18.08 -12.39
C ASP A 201 -7.40 -17.72 -11.45
N THR A 202 -6.30 -17.19 -11.99
CA THR A 202 -5.15 -16.75 -11.18
C THR A 202 -5.54 -15.72 -10.13
N VAL A 203 -6.40 -14.76 -10.48
CA VAL A 203 -6.87 -13.72 -9.55
C VAL A 203 -7.80 -14.34 -8.51
N ARG A 204 -8.69 -15.25 -8.93
CA ARG A 204 -9.59 -15.97 -8.03
C ARG A 204 -8.81 -16.79 -6.99
N GLU A 205 -7.75 -17.48 -7.39
CA GLU A 205 -6.88 -18.24 -6.49
C GLU A 205 -6.20 -17.34 -5.45
N LEU A 206 -5.66 -16.19 -5.88
CA LEU A 206 -5.03 -15.23 -4.97
C LEU A 206 -6.03 -14.60 -3.99
N TRP A 207 -7.23 -14.27 -4.46
CA TRP A 207 -8.32 -13.81 -3.60
C TRP A 207 -8.70 -14.86 -2.56
N GLN A 208 -8.88 -16.13 -2.96
CA GLN A 208 -9.18 -17.22 -2.03
C GLN A 208 -8.07 -17.41 -0.99
N GLN A 209 -6.80 -17.26 -1.38
CA GLN A 209 -5.68 -17.27 -0.45
C GLN A 209 -5.77 -16.12 0.55
N ARG A 210 -6.11 -14.91 0.10
CA ARG A 210 -6.29 -13.74 0.96
C ARG A 210 -7.43 -13.91 1.97
N VAL A 211 -8.57 -14.45 1.53
CA VAL A 211 -9.70 -14.78 2.41
C VAL A 211 -9.30 -15.85 3.45
N SER A 212 -8.59 -16.89 3.00
CA SER A 212 -8.08 -17.93 3.90
C SER A 212 -7.09 -17.36 4.92
N GLU A 213 -6.20 -16.46 4.50
CA GLU A 213 -5.26 -15.76 5.39
C GLU A 213 -5.99 -14.93 6.45
N ARG A 214 -7.03 -14.17 6.06
CA ARG A 214 -7.88 -13.41 6.98
C ARG A 214 -8.51 -14.31 8.04
N HIS A 215 -9.15 -15.41 7.64
CA HIS A 215 -9.74 -16.36 8.58
C HIS A 215 -8.69 -17.01 9.50
N GLN A 216 -7.52 -17.35 8.98
CA GLN A 216 -6.43 -17.90 9.79
C GLN A 216 -5.93 -16.89 10.83
N TRP A 217 -5.83 -15.60 10.48
CA TRP A 217 -5.43 -14.57 11.44
C TRP A 217 -6.51 -14.27 12.45
N GLN A 218 -7.79 -14.24 12.06
CA GLN A 218 -8.91 -14.15 13.00
C GLN A 218 -8.84 -15.28 14.04
N ALA A 219 -8.77 -16.53 13.57
CA ALA A 219 -8.69 -17.70 14.43
C ALA A 219 -7.45 -17.72 15.33
N LYS A 220 -6.33 -17.10 14.92
CA LYS A 220 -5.15 -16.92 15.77
C LYS A 220 -5.40 -15.85 16.83
N ILE A 221 -5.92 -14.68 16.45
CA ILE A 221 -6.20 -13.56 17.36
C ILE A 221 -7.15 -13.98 18.48
N ASP A 222 -8.12 -14.85 18.17
CA ASP A 222 -9.08 -15.38 19.14
C ASP A 222 -8.46 -16.37 20.15
N GLN A 223 -7.22 -16.82 19.93
CA GLN A 223 -6.54 -17.71 20.87
C GLN A 223 -6.07 -16.95 22.12
N PRO A 224 -6.31 -17.50 23.33
CA PRO A 224 -5.81 -16.90 24.56
C PRO A 224 -4.29 -16.68 24.51
N GLY A 225 -3.87 -15.44 24.78
CA GLY A 225 -2.46 -15.06 24.81
C GLY A 225 -1.83 -14.69 23.46
N MET A 226 -2.57 -14.78 22.34
CA MET A 226 -2.06 -14.31 21.05
C MET A 226 -1.90 -12.78 21.01
N VAL A 227 -2.88 -12.07 21.56
CA VAL A 227 -2.86 -10.60 21.65
C VAL A 227 -2.58 -10.19 23.10
N HIS A 228 -1.48 -9.47 23.30
CA HIS A 228 -1.13 -8.87 24.57
C HIS A 228 -1.62 -7.42 24.60
N TRP A 229 -2.53 -7.11 25.52
CA TRP A 229 -3.08 -5.76 25.66
C TRP A 229 -2.31 -4.97 26.72
N THR A 230 -1.86 -3.77 26.34
CA THR A 230 -1.38 -2.75 27.28
C THR A 230 -2.22 -1.51 27.07
N ASN A 231 -3.20 -1.27 27.96
CA ASN A 231 -4.28 -0.30 27.75
C ASN A 231 -4.98 -0.53 26.40
N LYS A 232 -4.88 0.43 25.47
CA LYS A 232 -5.46 0.37 24.11
C LYS A 232 -4.46 -0.05 23.03
N VAL A 233 -3.26 -0.48 23.42
CA VAL A 233 -2.24 -1.00 22.51
C VAL A 233 -2.37 -2.53 22.44
N ALA A 234 -2.64 -3.04 21.24
CA ALA A 234 -2.62 -4.47 20.95
C ALA A 234 -1.23 -4.88 20.46
N LEU A 235 -0.54 -5.74 21.19
CA LEU A 235 0.75 -6.32 20.80
C LEU A 235 0.56 -7.75 20.32
N ILE A 236 1.09 -8.06 19.14
CA ILE A 236 1.22 -9.42 18.62
C ILE A 236 2.70 -9.73 18.36
N GLU A 237 3.22 -10.72 19.07
CA GLU A 237 4.58 -11.23 18.90
C GLU A 237 4.54 -12.48 18.01
N SER A 238 5.39 -12.55 16.98
CA SER A 238 5.44 -13.67 16.04
C SER A 238 6.86 -13.98 15.61
N ALA A 239 7.12 -15.25 15.26
CA ALA A 239 8.39 -15.65 14.67
C ALA A 239 8.56 -15.16 13.21
N GLN A 240 7.48 -14.75 12.57
CA GLN A 240 7.43 -14.32 11.17
C GLN A 240 6.70 -12.99 11.01
N ARG A 241 6.96 -12.31 9.90
CA ARG A 241 6.24 -11.09 9.52
C ARG A 241 4.74 -11.34 9.49
N ILE A 242 4.00 -10.41 10.09
CA ILE A 242 2.53 -10.40 10.10
C ILE A 242 2.03 -9.40 9.03
N PRO A 243 0.99 -9.72 8.26
CA PRO A 243 0.26 -8.77 7.42
C PRO A 243 -0.48 -7.77 8.31
N ALA A 244 0.20 -6.69 8.70
CA ALA A 244 -0.31 -5.68 9.62
C ALA A 244 -1.55 -4.95 9.07
N GLU A 245 -1.77 -4.96 7.76
CA GLU A 245 -2.95 -4.40 7.10
C GLU A 245 -4.24 -5.15 7.38
N LEU A 246 -4.18 -6.48 7.58
CA LEU A 246 -5.36 -7.25 7.97
C LEU A 246 -5.78 -6.96 9.41
N LEU A 247 -4.80 -6.70 10.29
CA LEU A 247 -5.05 -6.61 11.72
C LEU A 247 -5.95 -5.45 12.11
N THR A 248 -5.99 -4.36 11.33
CA THR A 248 -6.84 -3.21 11.64
C THR A 248 -8.32 -3.58 11.66
N GLY A 249 -8.75 -4.48 10.76
CA GLY A 249 -10.12 -4.98 10.74
C GLY A 249 -10.41 -6.03 11.82
N LEU A 250 -9.38 -6.77 12.25
CA LEU A 250 -9.49 -7.86 13.23
C LEU A 250 -9.40 -7.36 14.69
N LEU A 251 -8.90 -6.14 14.91
CA LEU A 251 -8.72 -5.51 16.22
C LEU A 251 -9.36 -4.12 16.27
N PRO A 252 -10.68 -3.99 16.02
CA PRO A 252 -11.33 -2.68 15.88
C PRO A 252 -11.27 -1.80 17.14
N GLN A 253 -11.11 -2.41 18.32
CA GLN A 253 -11.01 -1.75 19.61
C GLN A 253 -9.62 -1.20 19.95
N ALA A 254 -8.60 -1.51 19.13
CA ALA A 254 -7.24 -1.04 19.35
C ALA A 254 -7.09 0.42 18.93
N ASP A 255 -6.35 1.18 19.74
CA ASP A 255 -5.87 2.51 19.34
C ASP A 255 -4.58 2.39 18.53
N LEU A 256 -3.73 1.43 18.93
CA LEU A 256 -2.52 1.04 18.22
C LEU A 256 -2.42 -0.46 18.10
N ILE A 257 -1.97 -0.91 16.95
CA ILE A 257 -1.63 -2.30 16.68
C ILE A 257 -0.11 -2.35 16.47
N LEU A 258 0.56 -3.08 17.35
CA LEU A 258 1.99 -3.32 17.33
C LEU A 258 2.24 -4.78 16.98
N THR A 259 2.95 -5.03 15.88
CA THR A 259 3.47 -6.37 15.57
C THR A 259 4.96 -6.39 15.78
N ALA A 260 5.47 -7.45 16.41
CA ALA A 260 6.89 -7.63 16.66
C ALA A 260 7.38 -8.99 16.16
N TYR A 261 8.54 -9.01 15.50
CA TYR A 261 9.24 -10.24 15.13
C TYR A 261 10.76 -10.04 15.15
N PRO A 262 11.57 -11.10 15.33
CA PRO A 262 13.03 -10.98 15.34
C PRO A 262 13.60 -10.48 14.00
N ALA A 263 14.64 -9.64 14.04
CA ALA A 263 15.31 -9.14 12.81
C ALA A 263 15.99 -10.25 11.98
N ASN A 264 16.26 -11.41 12.58
CA ASN A 264 16.84 -12.58 11.92
C ASN A 264 15.77 -13.58 11.41
N SER A 265 14.52 -13.17 11.29
CA SER A 265 13.46 -14.04 10.76
C SER A 265 13.71 -14.41 9.28
N PRO A 266 13.27 -15.61 8.84
CA PRO A 266 13.45 -16.06 7.45
C PRO A 266 12.96 -15.03 6.42
N GLY A 267 13.78 -14.73 5.42
CA GLY A 267 13.49 -13.73 4.38
C GLY A 267 14.04 -12.32 4.65
N GLN A 268 14.82 -12.12 5.72
CA GLN A 268 15.54 -10.87 5.98
C GLN A 268 17.06 -11.04 5.88
N ILE A 269 17.76 -9.95 5.59
CA ILE A 269 19.22 -9.87 5.72
C ILE A 269 19.53 -10.02 7.20
N PRO A 270 20.37 -10.98 7.64
CA PRO A 270 20.71 -11.14 9.04
C PRO A 270 21.25 -9.83 9.61
N GLN A 271 20.56 -9.28 10.58
CA GLN A 271 20.98 -8.08 11.30
C GLN A 271 21.13 -8.48 12.76
N SER A 272 22.34 -8.26 13.30
CA SER A 272 22.77 -8.44 14.70
C SER A 272 21.82 -9.18 15.64
N GLU A 273 22.31 -10.26 16.27
CA GLU A 273 21.60 -10.98 17.33
C GLU A 273 20.92 -10.03 18.34
N ASN A 274 19.67 -10.32 18.71
CA ASN A 274 18.83 -9.60 19.70
C ASN A 274 18.12 -8.30 19.27
N LYS A 275 17.88 -8.07 17.98
CA LYS A 275 17.00 -6.97 17.52
C LYS A 275 15.60 -7.43 17.13
N TRP A 276 14.65 -6.54 17.35
CA TRP A 276 13.23 -6.68 17.03
C TRP A 276 12.83 -5.72 15.91
N ILE A 277 12.12 -6.25 14.92
CA ILE A 277 11.38 -5.43 13.98
C ILE A 277 10.01 -5.14 14.58
N MET A 278 9.74 -3.86 14.78
CA MET A 278 8.46 -3.33 15.21
C MET A 278 7.74 -2.77 13.99
N LYS A 279 6.45 -3.08 13.87
CA LYS A 279 5.53 -2.35 12.99
C LYS A 279 4.39 -1.81 13.84
N VAL A 280 4.10 -0.53 13.67
CA VAL A 280 3.05 0.17 14.40
C VAL A 280 2.04 0.67 13.38
N ARG A 281 0.75 0.43 13.65
CA ARG A 281 -0.37 0.97 12.87
C ARG A 281 -1.39 1.59 13.83
N LEU A 282 -1.97 2.72 13.44
CA LEU A 282 -3.16 3.24 14.12
C LEU A 282 -4.30 2.26 13.91
N GLY A 283 -4.95 1.89 15.01
CA GLY A 283 -6.18 1.10 14.97
C GLY A 283 -7.40 1.98 14.72
N GLN A 284 -8.52 1.36 14.39
CA GLN A 284 -9.75 2.08 14.04
C GLN A 284 -10.26 2.96 15.18
N ALA A 285 -10.09 2.53 16.43
CA ALA A 285 -10.54 3.30 17.59
C ALA A 285 -9.80 4.63 17.75
N ALA A 286 -8.56 4.75 17.26
CA ALA A 286 -7.76 5.98 17.37
C ALA A 286 -8.17 7.09 16.39
N ALA A 287 -9.09 6.82 15.45
CA ALA A 287 -9.46 7.75 14.39
C ALA A 287 -9.74 9.17 14.92
N GLY A 288 -8.96 10.14 14.41
CA GLY A 288 -9.08 11.56 14.76
C GLY A 288 -8.54 11.98 16.13
N ARG A 289 -8.01 11.05 16.96
CA ARG A 289 -7.50 11.39 18.31
C ARG A 289 -6.03 11.79 18.31
N PHE A 290 -5.20 11.10 17.54
CA PHE A 290 -3.76 11.36 17.47
C PHE A 290 -3.14 10.72 16.22
N THR A 291 -1.86 11.02 15.95
CA THR A 291 -1.07 10.40 14.88
C THR A 291 0.16 9.70 15.46
N LEU A 292 0.80 8.81 14.70
CA LEU A 292 2.09 8.23 15.10
C LEU A 292 3.18 9.30 15.27
N GLU A 293 3.07 10.43 14.57
CA GLU A 293 3.98 11.56 14.71
C GLU A 293 3.79 12.25 16.06
N SER A 294 2.54 12.50 16.48
CA SER A 294 2.26 13.12 17.78
C SER A 294 2.66 12.24 18.96
N LEU A 295 2.73 10.91 18.76
CA LEU A 295 3.21 9.96 19.77
C LEU A 295 4.73 9.92 19.92
N ALA A 296 5.49 10.75 19.21
CA ALA A 296 6.96 10.83 19.29
C ALA A 296 7.67 9.47 19.16
N VAL A 297 7.15 8.58 18.30
CA VAL A 297 7.68 7.20 18.15
C VAL A 297 9.16 7.20 17.74
N ARG A 298 9.61 8.20 16.96
CA ARG A 298 11.03 8.36 16.60
C ARG A 298 11.95 8.70 17.77
N SER A 299 11.43 9.41 18.78
CA SER A 299 12.18 9.68 20.01
C SER A 299 12.34 8.41 20.85
N LEU A 300 11.34 7.52 20.80
CA LEU A 300 11.40 6.19 21.40
C LEU A 300 12.34 5.25 20.63
N ASP A 301 12.26 5.28 19.29
CA ASP A 301 12.97 4.40 18.38
C ASP A 301 13.49 5.19 17.17
N PRO A 302 14.76 5.64 17.20
CA PRO A 302 15.34 6.43 16.10
C PRO A 302 15.39 5.72 14.76
N ALA A 303 15.29 4.38 14.75
CA ALA A 303 15.23 3.58 13.52
C ALA A 303 13.83 3.56 12.90
N PHE A 304 12.81 4.06 13.61
CA PHE A 304 11.42 4.04 13.15
C PHE A 304 11.17 5.05 12.03
N GLY A 305 10.74 4.54 10.88
CA GLY A 305 10.26 5.33 9.75
C GLY A 305 8.80 5.01 9.45
N GLY A 306 8.05 5.96 8.92
CA GLY A 306 6.64 5.78 8.65
C GLY A 306 5.91 7.08 8.35
N ARG A 307 4.59 6.95 8.25
CA ARG A 307 3.60 8.00 8.02
C ARG A 307 2.77 8.20 9.29
N TRP A 308 1.79 9.10 9.23
CA TRP A 308 0.92 9.45 10.35
C TRP A 308 0.14 8.25 10.94
N ASN A 309 -0.17 7.21 10.16
CA ASN A 309 -0.95 6.05 10.61
C ASN A 309 -0.22 4.70 10.59
N ALA A 310 0.95 4.60 9.98
CA ALA A 310 1.67 3.34 9.85
C ALA A 310 3.18 3.54 9.74
N GLY A 311 3.96 2.68 10.38
CA GLY A 311 5.42 2.72 10.29
C GLY A 311 6.11 1.47 10.80
N SER A 312 7.42 1.41 10.58
CA SER A 312 8.28 0.32 11.03
C SER A 312 9.73 0.76 11.17
N ASN A 313 10.47 0.09 12.06
CA ASN A 313 11.91 0.24 12.19
C ASN A 313 12.72 -0.74 11.32
N ASN A 314 12.07 -1.51 10.44
CA ASN A 314 12.71 -2.52 9.60
C ASN A 314 13.89 -1.97 8.77
N ARG A 315 13.71 -0.79 8.18
CA ARG A 315 14.74 -0.15 7.34
C ARG A 315 15.91 0.42 8.16
N GLY A 316 15.63 0.87 9.39
CA GLY A 316 16.65 1.36 10.32
C GLY A 316 17.36 0.25 11.10
N GLY A 317 17.04 -1.00 10.80
CA GLY A 317 17.75 -2.16 11.31
C GLY A 317 17.19 -2.76 12.61
N GLY A 318 15.95 -2.42 12.96
CA GLY A 318 15.29 -2.88 14.18
C GLY A 318 15.75 -2.18 15.47
N THR A 319 15.13 -2.55 16.58
CA THR A 319 15.39 -2.00 17.92
C THR A 319 15.76 -3.09 18.92
N THR A 320 16.53 -2.75 19.95
CA THR A 320 16.82 -3.64 21.09
C THR A 320 15.75 -3.54 22.18
N ILE A 321 14.80 -2.62 22.07
CA ILE A 321 13.68 -2.47 23.01
C ILE A 321 12.79 -3.72 22.91
N PRO A 322 12.56 -4.47 24.01
CA PRO A 322 11.68 -5.63 23.98
C PRO A 322 10.22 -5.26 23.63
N PRO A 323 9.47 -6.12 22.91
CA PRO A 323 8.12 -5.80 22.42
C PRO A 323 7.16 -5.31 23.50
N LYS A 324 7.09 -5.99 24.63
CA LYS A 324 6.21 -5.61 25.76
C LYS A 324 6.58 -4.23 26.34
N ARG A 325 7.88 -3.93 26.44
CA ARG A 325 8.35 -2.61 26.89
C ARG A 325 8.00 -1.53 25.87
N TYR A 326 8.14 -1.82 24.58
CA TYR A 326 7.76 -0.92 23.50
C TYR A 326 6.26 -0.58 23.56
N ALA A 327 5.40 -1.61 23.72
CA ALA A 327 3.97 -1.43 23.87
C ALA A 327 3.60 -0.54 25.07
N SER A 328 4.26 -0.73 26.22
CA SER A 328 4.04 0.11 27.40
C SER A 328 4.45 1.56 27.20
N LEU A 329 5.56 1.82 26.50
CA LEU A 329 6.02 3.18 26.20
C LEU A 329 5.06 3.88 25.24
N LEU A 330 4.55 3.17 24.21
CA LEU A 330 3.50 3.71 23.34
C LEU A 330 2.21 4.01 24.11
N ALA A 331 1.80 3.11 25.01
CA ALA A 331 0.61 3.32 25.83
C ALA A 331 0.72 4.53 26.76
N GLN A 332 1.93 4.82 27.27
CA GLN A 332 2.21 6.03 28.04
C GLN A 332 2.11 7.29 27.18
N ASN A 333 2.67 7.26 25.96
CA ASN A 333 2.59 8.40 25.04
C ASN A 333 1.14 8.70 24.63
N ILE A 334 0.31 7.67 24.42
CA ILE A 334 -1.14 7.86 24.18
C ILE A 334 -1.80 8.57 25.37
N ALA A 335 -1.51 8.13 26.60
CA ALA A 335 -2.13 8.73 27.79
C ALA A 335 -1.69 10.17 28.06
N ALA A 336 -0.57 10.61 27.46
CA ALA A 336 -0.04 11.96 27.57
C ALA A 336 -0.44 12.88 26.39
N SER A 337 -1.08 12.33 25.34
CA SER A 337 -1.57 13.05 24.17
C SER A 337 -3.01 13.52 24.38
#